data_AF-A0A0G9HM94-F1
#
_entry.id   AF-A0A0G9HM94-F1
#
_cell.length_a   1.000
_cell.length_b   1.000
_cell.length_c   1.000
_cell.angle_alpha   90.00
_cell.angle_beta   90.00
_cell.angle_gamma   90.00
#
_symmetry.space_group_name_H-M   'P 1'
#
loop_
_entity.id
_entity.type
_entity.pdbx_description
1 polymer ?
#
loop_
_entity_poly.entity_id
_entity_poly.type
_entity_poly.pdbx_seq_one_letter_code
_entity_poly.pdbx_strand_id
1 'polypeptide(L)'
;MLEDGPSGQSAVDEPERGAETPKASGVKMPAWFDDVRKLGLGLKQLFGAQTRLIVAELGLARSGITLMLFMGLAAIVFAVALGFTLLALAGWGLAQWFGSWAWALAALAGIQLVLLIVAILVFRRAMHWLTLPASRAELAILAREAATQGKAEGELRAED
;
A
#
# COMPACT_ATOMS: atom_id res chain seq x y z
N MET A 1 67.17 3.07 45.47
CA MET A 1 66.08 3.13 46.47
C MET A 1 64.92 2.33 45.93
N LEU A 2 64.83 1.06 46.30
CA LEU A 2 63.62 0.24 46.19
C LEU A 2 63.56 -0.56 47.50
N GLU A 3 62.51 -0.31 48.28
CA GLU A 3 62.26 -0.91 49.59
C GLU A 3 61.57 -2.27 49.44
N ASP A 4 62.12 -3.27 50.13
CA ASP A 4 61.44 -4.51 50.49
C ASP A 4 60.37 -4.23 51.57
N GLY A 5 59.20 -4.82 51.41
CA GLY A 5 58.11 -4.84 52.41
C GLY A 5 57.35 -6.17 52.36
N PRO A 6 57.28 -6.96 53.44
CA PRO A 6 57.01 -8.40 53.39
C PRO A 6 55.53 -8.83 53.37
N SER A 7 55.38 -10.07 52.92
CA SER A 7 54.19 -10.88 52.68
C SER A 7 53.25 -11.03 53.88
N GLY A 8 51.98 -10.68 53.69
CA GLY A 8 50.85 -11.12 54.53
C GLY A 8 50.00 -12.14 53.78
N GLN A 9 50.12 -13.40 54.17
CA GLN A 9 49.35 -14.54 53.68
C GLN A 9 48.08 -14.72 54.54
N SER A 10 47.01 -15.22 53.92
CA SER A 10 45.82 -15.90 54.50
C SER A 10 44.49 -15.14 54.44
N ALA A 11 43.72 -15.41 53.39
CA ALA A 11 42.30 -15.77 53.51
C ALA A 11 41.86 -16.34 52.15
N VAL A 12 42.14 -17.64 51.97
CA VAL A 12 41.35 -18.48 51.07
C VAL A 12 40.05 -18.72 51.82
N ASP A 13 38.95 -18.23 51.28
CA ASP A 13 37.63 -18.80 51.51
C ASP A 13 36.87 -18.83 50.18
N GLU A 14 36.19 -19.94 50.01
CA GLU A 14 35.74 -20.59 48.77
C GLU A 14 34.37 -20.07 48.27
N PRO A 15 33.76 -20.65 47.21
CA PRO A 15 32.93 -19.94 46.25
C PRO A 15 31.43 -20.08 46.52
N GLU A 16 30.69 -18.97 46.53
CA GLU A 16 29.23 -19.01 46.49
C GLU A 16 28.75 -19.18 45.03
N ARG A 17 28.84 -20.42 44.56
CA ARG A 17 28.04 -20.95 43.44
C ARG A 17 26.63 -21.20 43.99
N GLY A 18 25.70 -20.28 43.78
CA GLY A 18 24.34 -20.52 44.27
C GLY A 18 23.33 -19.39 44.03
N ALA A 19 22.99 -19.12 42.76
CA ALA A 19 21.71 -18.49 42.45
C ALA A 19 21.26 -18.93 41.05
N GLU A 20 20.84 -20.19 40.95
CA GLU A 20 19.93 -20.62 39.88
C GLU A 20 18.66 -19.77 39.99
N THR A 21 18.54 -18.75 39.13
CA THR A 21 17.27 -18.06 38.94
C THR A 21 16.35 -18.93 38.09
N PRO A 22 15.05 -19.03 38.43
CA PRO A 22 14.17 -20.03 37.84
C PRO A 22 14.07 -19.80 36.33
N LYS A 23 14.25 -20.86 35.54
CA LYS A 23 13.87 -20.88 34.13
C LYS A 23 12.44 -20.37 34.03
N ALA A 24 12.28 -19.14 33.55
CA ALA A 24 10.99 -18.67 33.09
C ALA A 24 10.54 -19.64 32.01
N SER A 25 9.46 -20.36 32.30
CA SER A 25 8.78 -21.29 31.41
C SER A 25 8.21 -20.51 30.24
N GLY A 26 9.08 -20.06 29.33
CA GLY A 26 8.70 -19.50 28.06
C GLY A 26 8.08 -20.61 27.24
N VAL A 27 6.78 -20.47 26.96
CA VAL A 27 6.07 -21.26 25.96
C VAL A 27 7.00 -21.45 24.76
N LYS A 28 7.40 -22.70 24.48
CA LYS A 28 8.25 -23.04 23.33
C LYS A 28 7.49 -22.66 22.07
N MET A 29 7.71 -21.44 21.59
CA MET A 29 7.22 -21.05 20.27
C MET A 29 7.92 -21.93 19.24
N PRO A 30 7.18 -22.49 18.27
CA PRO A 30 7.76 -23.37 17.25
C PRO A 30 8.83 -22.65 16.44
N ALA A 31 9.95 -23.30 16.13
CA ALA A 31 11.08 -22.72 15.39
C ALA A 31 10.68 -22.12 14.02
N TRP A 32 9.64 -22.66 13.37
CA TRP A 32 9.13 -22.13 12.10
C TRP A 32 8.53 -20.71 12.22
N PHE A 33 8.10 -20.30 13.41
CA PHE A 33 7.56 -18.96 13.65
C PHE A 33 8.67 -17.89 13.58
N ASP A 34 9.86 -18.24 14.08
CA ASP A 34 11.03 -17.35 14.00
C ASP A 34 11.54 -17.21 12.56
N ASP A 35 11.47 -18.29 11.76
CA ASP A 35 11.83 -18.25 10.34
C ASP A 35 10.86 -17.39 9.53
N VAL A 36 9.55 -17.50 9.77
CA VAL A 36 8.54 -16.64 9.14
C VAL A 36 8.70 -15.17 9.57
N ARG A 37 9.07 -14.92 10.83
CA ARG A 37 9.31 -13.56 11.34
C ARG A 37 10.57 -12.94 10.74
N LYS A 38 11.64 -13.71 10.57
CA LYS A 38 12.88 -13.27 9.91
C LYS A 38 12.67 -13.02 8.42
N LEU A 39 11.89 -13.87 7.74
CA LEU A 39 11.47 -13.66 6.36
C LEU A 39 10.63 -12.38 6.23
N GLY A 40 9.68 -12.16 7.13
CA GLY A 40 8.88 -10.93 7.17
C GLY A 40 9.71 -9.67 7.42
N LEU A 41 10.72 -9.75 8.30
CA LEU A 41 11.65 -8.66 8.57
C LEU A 41 12.57 -8.36 7.37
N GLY A 42 13.11 -9.38 6.72
CA GLY A 42 13.94 -9.24 5.52
C GLY A 42 13.17 -8.67 4.33
N LEU A 43 11.92 -9.11 4.15
CA LEU A 43 11.03 -8.59 3.11
C LEU A 43 10.68 -7.11 3.37
N LYS A 44 10.39 -6.76 4.63
CA LYS A 44 10.14 -5.37 5.05
C LYS A 44 11.35 -4.45 4.80
N GLN A 45 12.56 -4.97 4.99
CA GLN A 45 13.79 -4.21 4.72
C GLN A 45 14.01 -3.96 3.22
N LEU A 46 13.71 -4.95 2.37
CA LEU A 46 13.80 -4.81 0.91
C LEU A 46 12.78 -3.82 0.35
N PHE A 47 11.52 -3.90 0.81
CA PHE A 47 10.49 -2.93 0.43
C PHE A 47 10.79 -1.52 0.95
N GLY A 48 11.36 -1.40 2.15
CA GLY A 48 11.76 -0.10 2.73
C GLY A 48 12.88 0.60 1.94
N ALA A 49 13.75 -0.15 1.28
CA ALA A 49 14.78 0.42 0.41
C ALA A 49 14.22 0.89 -0.95
N GLN A 50 13.28 0.13 -1.53
CA GLN A 50 12.64 0.50 -2.81
C GLN A 50 11.67 1.68 -2.67
N THR A 51 10.93 1.79 -1.57
CA THR A 51 10.03 2.93 -1.34
C THR A 51 10.78 4.26 -1.24
N ARG A 52 11.98 4.25 -0.65
CA ARG A 52 12.84 5.44 -0.56
C ARG A 52 13.31 5.92 -1.94
N LEU A 53 13.55 4.99 -2.86
CA LEU A 53 13.92 5.30 -4.24
C LEU A 53 12.73 5.84 -5.03
N ILE A 54 11.56 5.22 -4.90
CA ILE A 54 10.30 5.67 -5.54
C ILE A 54 9.92 7.07 -5.06
N VAL A 55 10.08 7.37 -3.76
CA VAL A 55 9.82 8.72 -3.21
C VAL A 55 10.82 9.75 -3.74
N ALA A 56 12.09 9.37 -3.94
CA ALA A 56 13.10 10.25 -4.53
C ALA A 56 12.82 10.51 -6.03
N GLU A 57 12.38 9.52 -6.79
CA GLU A 57 11.93 9.68 -8.18
C GLU A 57 10.65 10.50 -8.28
N LEU A 58 9.70 10.31 -7.35
CA LEU A 58 8.47 11.10 -7.27
C LEU A 58 8.74 12.57 -6.90
N GLY A 59 9.79 12.82 -6.11
CA GLY A 59 10.30 14.16 -5.81
C GLY A 59 10.87 14.88 -7.04
N LEU A 60 11.52 14.14 -7.94
CA LEU A 60 11.99 14.65 -9.25
C LEU A 60 10.83 14.85 -10.23
N ALA A 61 9.86 13.92 -10.22
CA ALA A 61 8.64 13.97 -11.04
C ALA A 61 7.65 15.04 -10.56
N ARG A 62 7.85 15.65 -9.38
CA ARG A 62 6.96 16.67 -8.82
C ARG A 62 6.76 17.87 -9.74
N SER A 63 7.76 18.25 -10.53
CA SER A 63 7.63 19.29 -11.55
C SER A 63 6.77 18.85 -12.75
N GLY A 64 6.65 17.55 -12.99
CA GLY A 64 5.85 16.94 -14.06
C GLY A 64 4.45 16.51 -13.64
N ILE A 65 4.11 16.50 -12.34
CA ILE A 65 2.79 16.03 -11.85
C ILE A 65 1.65 16.83 -12.48
N THR A 66 1.73 18.16 -12.57
CA THR A 66 0.67 18.98 -13.16
C THR A 66 0.44 18.65 -14.64
N LEU A 67 1.53 18.47 -15.39
CA LEU A 67 1.45 18.09 -16.81
C LEU A 67 0.91 16.66 -16.97
N MET A 68 1.33 15.74 -16.11
CA MET A 68 0.87 14.35 -16.11
C MET A 68 -0.62 14.24 -15.74
N LEU A 69 -1.09 15.03 -14.77
CA LEU A 69 -2.51 15.11 -14.42
C LEU A 69 -3.33 15.75 -15.55
N PHE A 70 -2.82 16.82 -16.17
CA PHE A 70 -3.48 17.44 -17.33
C PHE A 70 -3.57 16.47 -18.51
N MET A 71 -2.49 15.77 -18.84
CA MET A 71 -2.47 14.73 -19.88
C MET A 71 -3.38 13.55 -19.52
N GLY A 72 -3.43 13.14 -18.25
CA GLY A 72 -4.36 12.11 -17.77
C GLY A 72 -5.82 12.51 -17.93
N LEU A 73 -6.16 13.75 -17.57
CA LEU A 73 -7.50 14.30 -17.77
C LEU A 73 -7.84 14.38 -19.26
N ALA A 74 -6.94 14.93 -20.07
CA ALA A 74 -7.11 14.99 -21.53
C ALA A 74 -7.31 13.59 -22.11
N ALA A 75 -6.51 12.61 -21.69
CA ALA A 75 -6.62 11.22 -22.13
C ALA A 75 -7.99 10.62 -21.76
N ILE A 76 -8.53 10.87 -20.56
CA ILE A 76 -9.87 10.42 -20.18
C ILE A 76 -10.94 11.06 -21.08
N VAL A 77 -10.87 12.37 -21.31
CA VAL A 77 -11.81 13.09 -22.19
C VAL A 77 -11.77 12.52 -23.62
N PHE A 78 -10.57 12.34 -24.18
CA PHE A 78 -10.40 11.75 -25.50
C PHE A 78 -10.82 10.29 -25.56
N ALA A 79 -10.57 9.50 -24.53
CA ALA A 79 -11.01 8.11 -24.45
C ALA A 79 -12.55 8.02 -24.45
N VAL A 80 -13.22 8.90 -23.73
CA VAL A 80 -14.69 8.99 -23.73
C VAL A 80 -15.21 9.41 -25.11
N ALA A 81 -14.65 10.46 -25.71
CA ALA A 81 -15.04 10.93 -27.04
C ALA A 81 -14.83 9.84 -28.12
N LEU A 82 -13.66 9.21 -28.12
CA LEU A 82 -13.34 8.08 -29.00
C LEU A 82 -14.28 6.90 -28.77
N GLY A 83 -14.60 6.59 -27.51
CA GLY A 83 -15.58 5.57 -27.15
C GLY A 83 -16.95 5.84 -27.79
N PHE A 84 -17.46 7.07 -27.71
CA PHE A 84 -18.72 7.45 -28.38
C PHE A 84 -18.63 7.34 -29.90
N THR A 85 -17.52 7.77 -30.52
CA THR A 85 -17.33 7.64 -31.97
C THR A 85 -17.34 6.17 -32.39
N LEU A 86 -16.64 5.29 -31.67
CA LEU A 86 -16.64 3.85 -31.94
C LEU A 86 -18.03 3.24 -31.72
N LEU A 87 -18.76 3.65 -30.69
CA LEU A 87 -20.12 3.18 -30.43
C LEU A 87 -21.08 3.58 -31.56
N ALA A 88 -20.95 4.82 -32.07
CA ALA A 88 -21.74 5.31 -33.20
C ALA A 88 -21.43 4.54 -34.49
N LEU A 89 -20.14 4.30 -34.79
CA LEU A 89 -19.71 3.50 -35.94
C LEU A 89 -20.20 2.05 -35.83
N ALA A 90 -20.10 1.44 -34.65
CA ALA A 90 -20.61 0.10 -34.40
C ALA A 90 -22.14 0.04 -34.59
N GLY A 91 -22.88 1.05 -34.10
CA GLY A 91 -24.33 1.13 -34.26
C GLY A 91 -24.74 1.30 -35.72
N TRP A 92 -24.05 2.17 -36.45
CA TRP A 92 -24.27 2.35 -37.88
C TRP A 92 -23.98 1.04 -38.65
N GLY A 93 -22.86 0.38 -38.37
CA GLY A 93 -22.50 -0.90 -39.00
C GLY A 93 -23.51 -2.01 -38.70
N LEU A 94 -23.93 -2.16 -37.44
CA LEU A 94 -24.95 -3.14 -37.06
C LEU A 94 -26.31 -2.82 -37.70
N ALA A 95 -26.67 -1.55 -37.83
CA ALA A 95 -27.94 -1.16 -38.47
C ALA A 95 -27.97 -1.57 -39.94
N GLN A 96 -26.84 -1.49 -40.66
CA GLN A 96 -26.74 -2.01 -42.03
C GLN A 96 -26.88 -3.53 -42.08
N TRP A 97 -26.34 -4.24 -41.07
CA TRP A 97 -26.34 -5.70 -41.06
C TRP A 97 -27.70 -6.30 -40.68
N PHE A 98 -28.35 -5.74 -39.67
CA PHE A 98 -29.69 -6.17 -39.24
C PHE A 98 -30.82 -5.60 -40.12
N GLY A 99 -30.54 -4.61 -40.97
CA GLY A 99 -31.55 -3.89 -41.73
C GLY A 99 -32.54 -3.11 -40.86
N SER A 100 -32.26 -2.99 -39.56
CA SER A 100 -33.14 -2.37 -38.56
C SER A 100 -32.33 -1.67 -37.48
N TRP A 101 -32.63 -0.39 -37.29
CA TRP A 101 -32.03 0.43 -36.24
C TRP A 101 -32.38 -0.04 -34.83
N ALA A 102 -33.61 -0.53 -34.63
CA ALA A 102 -34.08 -0.99 -33.32
C ALA A 102 -33.27 -2.21 -32.83
N TRP A 103 -33.07 -3.20 -33.70
CA TRP A 103 -32.29 -4.39 -33.38
C TRP A 103 -30.80 -4.09 -33.19
N ALA A 104 -30.24 -3.18 -33.98
CA ALA A 104 -28.85 -2.73 -33.83
C ALA A 104 -28.61 -2.06 -32.47
N LEU A 105 -29.51 -1.15 -32.07
CA LEU A 105 -29.43 -0.47 -30.77
C LEU A 105 -29.69 -1.45 -29.60
N ALA A 106 -30.61 -2.40 -29.76
CA ALA A 106 -30.84 -3.44 -28.75
C ALA A 106 -29.61 -4.33 -28.56
N ALA A 107 -28.95 -4.75 -29.64
CA ALA A 107 -27.72 -5.53 -29.58
C ALA A 107 -26.58 -4.73 -28.94
N LEU A 108 -26.40 -3.46 -29.32
CA LEU A 108 -25.43 -2.55 -28.69
C LEU A 108 -25.69 -2.38 -27.19
N ALA A 109 -26.95 -2.19 -26.78
CA ALA A 109 -27.34 -2.09 -25.38
C ALA A 109 -27.00 -3.37 -24.62
N GLY A 110 -27.24 -4.55 -25.21
CA GLY A 110 -26.85 -5.83 -24.65
C GLY A 110 -25.33 -5.96 -24.48
N ILE A 111 -24.54 -5.58 -25.48
CA ILE A 111 -23.07 -5.57 -25.42
C ILE A 111 -22.61 -4.63 -24.30
N GLN A 112 -23.18 -3.43 -24.20
CA GLN A 112 -22.83 -2.45 -23.17
C GLN A 112 -23.15 -2.97 -21.76
N LEU A 113 -24.27 -3.69 -21.59
CA LEU A 113 -24.62 -4.33 -20.33
C LEU A 113 -23.60 -5.40 -19.93
N VAL A 114 -23.14 -6.23 -20.88
CA VAL A 114 -22.10 -7.24 -20.61
C VAL A 114 -20.79 -6.57 -20.21
N LEU A 115 -20.34 -5.54 -20.95
CA LEU A 115 -19.13 -4.78 -20.61
C LEU A 115 -19.23 -4.14 -19.22
N LEU A 116 -20.41 -3.60 -18.87
CA LEU A 116 -20.66 -3.05 -17.54
C LEU A 116 -20.52 -4.12 -16.44
N ILE A 117 -21.12 -5.30 -16.63
CA ILE A 117 -21.00 -6.40 -15.67
C ILE A 117 -19.54 -6.81 -15.49
N VAL A 118 -18.80 -6.98 -16.59
CA VAL A 118 -17.36 -7.32 -16.54
C VAL A 118 -16.58 -6.24 -15.78
N ALA A 119 -16.81 -4.96 -16.07
CA ALA A 119 -16.17 -3.85 -15.37
C ALA A 119 -16.47 -3.88 -13.86
N ILE A 120 -17.71 -4.14 -13.46
CA ILE A 120 -18.09 -4.28 -12.04
C ILE A 120 -17.35 -5.45 -11.39
N LEU A 121 -17.28 -6.61 -12.04
CA LEU A 121 -16.60 -7.78 -11.49
C LEU A 121 -15.09 -7.54 -11.35
N VAL A 122 -14.47 -6.94 -12.35
CA VAL A 122 -13.04 -6.56 -12.30
C VAL A 122 -12.81 -5.51 -11.21
N PHE A 123 -13.68 -4.51 -11.09
CA PHE A 123 -13.59 -3.51 -10.03
C PHE A 123 -13.72 -4.15 -8.63
N ARG A 124 -14.70 -5.03 -8.43
CA ARG A 124 -14.86 -5.80 -7.18
C ARG A 124 -13.64 -6.64 -6.89
N ARG A 125 -13.06 -7.27 -7.91
CA ARG A 125 -11.83 -8.07 -7.79
C ARG A 125 -10.64 -7.19 -7.40
N ALA A 126 -10.45 -6.07 -8.09
CA ALA A 126 -9.38 -5.12 -7.79
C ALA A 126 -9.50 -4.55 -6.38
N MET A 127 -10.71 -4.17 -5.95
CA MET A 127 -10.98 -3.74 -4.57
C MET A 127 -10.65 -4.82 -3.56
N HIS A 128 -11.00 -6.07 -3.84
CA HIS A 128 -10.66 -7.19 -2.96
C HIS A 128 -9.13 -7.38 -2.82
N TRP A 129 -8.37 -7.11 -3.88
CA TRP A 129 -6.90 -7.23 -3.88
C TRP A 129 -6.22 -6.04 -3.21
N LEU A 130 -6.76 -4.83 -3.38
CA LEU A 130 -6.27 -3.62 -2.71
C LEU A 130 -6.54 -3.64 -1.20
N THR A 131 -7.57 -4.38 -0.76
CA THR A 131 -7.87 -4.58 0.65
C THR A 131 -7.01 -5.67 1.27
N LEU A 132 -5.69 -5.51 1.25
CA LEU A 132 -4.84 -6.19 2.24
C LEU A 132 -5.13 -5.57 3.63
N PRO A 133 -5.20 -6.37 4.71
CA PRO A 133 -5.53 -5.88 6.05
C PRO A 133 -4.56 -4.80 6.57
N ALA A 134 -3.32 -4.77 6.06
CA ALA A 134 -2.34 -3.74 6.38
C ALA A 134 -2.69 -2.35 5.81
N SER A 135 -3.21 -2.29 4.58
CA SER A 135 -3.55 -1.03 3.90
C SER A 135 -4.72 -0.31 4.56
N ARG A 136 -5.66 -1.05 5.17
CA ARG A 136 -6.80 -0.46 5.89
C ARG A 136 -6.38 0.24 7.18
N ALA A 137 -5.38 -0.28 7.89
CA ALA A 137 -4.86 0.34 9.11
C ALA A 137 -4.13 1.65 8.79
N GLU A 138 -3.31 1.66 7.74
CA GLU A 138 -2.59 2.86 7.32
C GLU A 138 -3.53 3.91 6.70
N LEU A 139 -4.54 3.51 5.91
CA LEU A 139 -5.55 4.43 5.39
C LEU A 139 -6.42 5.04 6.51
N ALA A 140 -6.74 4.28 7.57
CA ALA A 140 -7.48 4.82 8.71
C ALA A 140 -6.66 5.85 9.51
N ILE A 141 -5.33 5.67 9.57
CA ILE A 141 -4.42 6.63 10.20
C ILE A 141 -4.29 7.87 9.32
N LEU A 142 -4.03 7.71 8.03
CA LEU A 142 -3.91 8.83 7.08
C LEU A 142 -5.22 9.63 6.96
N ALA A 143 -6.37 8.96 7.00
CA ALA A 143 -7.67 9.64 6.99
C ALA A 143 -7.92 10.42 8.28
N ARG A 144 -7.46 9.92 9.44
CA ARG A 144 -7.54 10.66 10.71
C ARG A 144 -6.60 11.87 10.71
N GLU A 145 -5.38 11.71 10.23
CA GLU A 145 -4.41 12.81 10.11
C GLU A 145 -4.90 13.89 9.15
N ALA A 146 -5.43 13.51 7.98
CA ALA A 146 -6.01 14.46 7.03
C ALA A 146 -7.24 15.17 7.60
N ALA A 147 -8.08 14.47 8.38
CA ALA A 147 -9.22 15.09 9.06
C ALA A 147 -8.79 16.06 10.17
N THR A 148 -7.69 15.79 10.88
CA THR A 148 -7.16 16.72 11.89
C THR A 148 -6.46 17.92 11.26
N GLN A 149 -5.71 17.72 10.16
CA GLN A 149 -5.06 18.81 9.44
C GLN A 149 -6.08 19.73 8.76
N GLY A 150 -7.10 19.17 8.10
CA GLY A 150 -8.18 19.95 7.50
C GLY A 150 -9.02 20.74 8.51
N LYS A 151 -9.11 20.26 9.77
CA LYS A 151 -9.72 21.03 10.87
C LYS A 151 -8.80 22.15 11.35
N ALA A 152 -7.51 21.88 11.54
CA ALA A 152 -6.54 22.89 11.98
C ALA A 152 -6.38 24.03 10.94
N GLU A 153 -6.35 23.70 9.64
CA GLU A 153 -6.33 24.68 8.57
C GLU A 153 -7.67 25.44 8.44
N GLY A 154 -8.79 24.81 8.82
CA GLY A 154 -10.11 25.44 8.86
C GLY A 154 -10.28 26.43 10.02
N GLU A 155 -9.68 26.15 11.18
CA GLU A 155 -9.70 27.02 12.36
C GLU A 155 -8.77 28.23 12.17
N LEU A 156 -7.56 28.04 11.65
CA LEU A 156 -6.63 29.13 11.34
C LEU A 156 -7.19 30.14 10.31
N ARG A 157 -8.05 29.67 9.39
CA ARG A 157 -8.67 30.52 8.36
C ARG A 157 -9.99 31.17 8.83
N ALA A 158 -10.48 30.80 10.01
CA ALA A 158 -11.67 31.40 10.62
C ALA A 158 -11.31 32.48 11.67
N GLU A 159 -10.04 32.57 12.07
CA GLU A 159 -9.50 33.58 12.99
C GLU A 159 -8.86 34.80 12.28
N ASP A 160 -8.70 34.74 10.95
CA ASP A 160 -8.33 35.86 10.06
C ASP A 160 -9.57 36.57 9.49
#